data_AF-A0AAV8V996-F1
#
_entry.id   AF-A0AAV8V996-F1
#
_cell.length_a   1.000
_cell.length_b   1.000
_cell.length_c   1.000
_cell.angle_alpha   90.00
_cell.angle_beta   90.00
_cell.angle_gamma   90.00
#
_symmetry.space_group_name_H-M   'P 1'
#
loop_
_entity.id
_entity.type
_entity.pdbx_description
1 polymer ?
#
loop_
_entity_poly.entity_id
_entity_poly.type
_entity_poly.pdbx_seq_one_letter_code
_entity_poly.pdbx_strand_id
1 'polypeptide(L)' 'MDFLLHAPDGKYLLMKVVAIFGLFGACRRMEFYNLCVADVNEEGTVFVVYVRDTKTHRPRTFTILNTDDSQCSELY' A
#
# COMPACT_ATOMS: atom_id res chain seq x y z
N MET A 1 -12.77 -1.74 9.92
CA MET A 1 -11.32 -1.68 10.19
C MET A 1 -10.85 -2.76 11.16
N ASP A 2 -11.75 -3.45 11.87
CA ASP A 2 -11.41 -4.44 12.91
C ASP A 2 -10.50 -5.57 12.44
N PHE A 3 -10.61 -6.02 11.19
CA PHE A 3 -9.74 -7.04 10.63
C PHE A 3 -8.26 -6.61 10.61
N LEU A 4 -7.96 -5.38 10.20
CA LEU A 4 -6.58 -4.91 10.13
C LEU A 4 -5.93 -4.80 11.51
N LEU A 5 -6.72 -4.41 12.51
CA LEU A 5 -6.24 -4.17 13.88
C LEU A 5 -6.17 -5.44 14.73
N HIS A 6 -7.18 -6.30 14.66
CA HIS A 6 -7.35 -7.40 15.63
C HIS A 6 -7.08 -8.80 15.05
N ALA A 7 -7.05 -8.96 13.72
CA ALA A 7 -6.79 -10.28 13.16
C ALA A 7 -5.33 -10.71 13.47
N PRO A 8 -5.07 -11.99 13.77
CA PRO A 8 -3.73 -12.45 14.10
C PRO A 8 -2.81 -12.41 12.88
N ASP A 9 -1.69 -11.71 13.00
CA ASP A 9 -0.71 -11.54 11.91
C ASP A 9 -0.11 -12.87 11.45
N GLY A 10 0.14 -13.80 12.37
CA GLY A 10 0.67 -15.13 12.03
C GLY A 10 -0.18 -15.92 11.02
N LYS A 11 -1.47 -15.57 10.86
CA LYS A 11 -2.36 -16.17 9.86
C LYS A 11 -2.74 -15.21 8.73
N TYR A 12 -2.87 -13.92 9.03
CA TYR A 12 -3.47 -12.95 8.11
C TYR A 12 -2.55 -11.81 7.69
N LEU A 13 -1.24 -11.84 8.02
CA LEU A 13 -0.29 -10.78 7.66
C LEU A 13 -0.38 -10.41 6.18
N LEU A 14 -0.30 -11.41 5.30
CA LEU A 14 -0.40 -11.18 3.85
C LEU A 14 -1.73 -10.54 3.45
N MET A 15 -2.85 -11.03 3.98
CA MET A 15 -4.17 -10.46 3.67
C MET A 15 -4.31 -9.02 4.16
N LYS A 16 -3.73 -8.69 5.32
CA LYS A 16 -3.71 -7.31 5.83
C LYS A 16 -2.90 -6.40 4.91
N VAL A 17 -1.70 -6.83 4.51
CA VAL A 17 -0.86 -6.09 3.55
C VAL A 17 -1.60 -5.88 2.23
N VAL A 18 -2.22 -6.95 1.69
CA VAL A 18 -3.01 -6.88 0.45
C VAL A 18 -4.17 -5.89 0.58
N ALA A 19 -4.89 -5.92 1.70
CA ALA A 19 -6.00 -5.02 1.96
C ALA A 19 -5.55 -3.55 2.04
N ILE A 20 -4.43 -3.26 2.72
CA ILE A 20 -3.86 -1.91 2.83
C ILE A 20 -3.48 -1.39 1.44
N PHE A 21 -2.65 -2.13 0.71
CA PHE A 21 -2.19 -1.72 -0.62
C PHE A 21 -3.36 -1.59 -1.61
N GLY A 22 -4.36 -2.46 -1.53
CA GLY A 22 -5.56 -2.38 -2.35
C GLY A 22 -6.41 -1.16 -2.03
N LEU A 23 -6.56 -0.82 -0.74
CA LEU A 23 -7.34 0.32 -0.27
C LEU A 23 -6.68 1.66 -0.63
N PHE A 24 -5.39 1.83 -0.34
CA PHE A 24 -4.66 3.08 -0.59
C PHE A 24 -4.25 3.23 -2.06
N GLY A 25 -3.83 2.14 -2.69
CA GLY A 25 -3.39 2.15 -4.08
C GLY A 25 -4.53 2.09 -5.09
N ALA A 26 -5.73 1.63 -4.71
CA ALA A 26 -6.82 1.30 -5.63
C ALA A 26 -6.32 0.45 -6.82
N CYS A 27 -5.38 -0.45 -6.55
CA CYS A 27 -4.68 -1.22 -7.56
C CYS A 27 -5.63 -2.22 -8.22
N ARG A 28 -5.60 -2.29 -9.55
CA ARG A 28 -6.33 -3.33 -10.30
C ARG A 28 -5.75 -4.70 -10.02
N ARG A 29 -6.53 -5.76 -10.24
CA ARG A 29 -6.09 -7.15 -10.05
C ARG A 29 -4.72 -7.47 -10.66
N MET A 30 -4.46 -7.00 -11.88
CA MET A 30 -3.17 -7.25 -12.57
C MET A 30 -2.03 -6.37 -12.05
N GLU A 31 -2.33 -5.12 -11.66
CA GLU A 31 -1.36 -4.22 -11.01
C GLU A 31 -0.90 -4.83 -9.69
N PHE A 32 -1.86 -5.33 -8.91
CA PHE A 32 -1.60 -5.96 -7.62
C PHE A 32 -0.83 -7.27 -7.76
N TYR A 33 -1.22 -8.10 -8.75
CA TYR A 33 -0.57 -9.38 -9.00
C TYR A 33 0.90 -9.23 -9.43
N ASN A 34 1.22 -8.17 -10.20
CA ASN A 34 2.57 -7.92 -10.67
C ASN A 34 3.42 -7.12 -9.67
N LEU A 35 2.82 -6.58 -8.60
CA LEU A 35 3.53 -5.76 -7.62
C LEU A 35 4.56 -6.60 -6.86
N CYS A 36 5.81 -6.17 -6.90
CA CYS A 36 6.90 -6.84 -6.20
C CYS A 36 7.36 -6.04 -4.98
N VAL A 37 8.04 -6.70 -4.04
CA VAL A 37 8.68 -6.01 -2.90
C VAL A 37 9.72 -4.99 -3.39
N ALA A 38 10.40 -5.27 -4.50
CA ALA A 38 11.33 -4.34 -5.15
C ALA A 38 10.66 -3.08 -5.73
N ASP A 39 9.32 -3.03 -5.79
CA ASP A 39 8.55 -1.87 -6.21
C ASP A 39 8.09 -1.00 -5.03
N VAL A 40 8.50 -1.34 -3.82
CA VAL A 40 8.18 -0.62 -2.60
C VAL A 40 9.47 -0.05 -2.03
N ASN A 41 9.55 1.27 -1.96
CA ASN A 41 10.60 1.97 -1.24
C ASN A 41 10.08 2.42 0.12
N GLU A 42 10.90 2.23 1.15
CA GLU A 42 10.63 2.74 2.50
C GLU A 42 11.48 4.00 2.72
N GLU A 43 10.82 5.13 2.89
CA GLU A 43 11.43 6.42 3.19
C GLU A 43 10.94 6.89 4.57
N GLY A 44 11.61 6.42 5.62
CA GLY A 44 11.26 6.74 7.01
C GLY A 44 9.89 6.20 7.40
N THR A 45 8.91 7.08 7.58
CA THR A 45 7.52 6.72 7.92
C THR A 45 6.62 6.56 6.70
N VAL A 46 7.18 6.60 5.48
CA VAL A 46 6.42 6.58 4.24
C VAL A 46 6.84 5.38 3.39
N PHE A 47 5.85 4.59 2.97
CA PHE A 47 6.05 3.59 1.94
C PHE A 47 5.64 4.16 0.59
N VAL A 48 6.60 4.29 -0.33
CA VAL A 48 6.40 4.72 -1.70
C VAL A 48 6.26 3.48 -2.58
N VAL A 49 5.08 3.28 -3.16
CA VAL A 49 4.75 2.09 -3.96
C VAL A 49 4.66 2.47 -5.43
N TYR A 50 5.50 1.84 -6.25
CA TYR A 50 5.55 2.06 -7.70
C TYR A 50 4.74 1.00 -8.43
N VAL A 51 3.58 1.39 -8.95
CA VAL A 51 2.76 0.49 -9.77
C VAL A 51 3.30 0.52 -11.19
N ARG A 52 4.06 -0.51 -11.55
CA ARG A 52 4.52 -0.74 -12.92
C ARG A 52 3.34 -1.07 -13.82
N ASP A 53 3.57 -0.77 -15.08
CA ASP A 53 2.56 -0.53 -16.10
C ASP A 53 1.43 -1.56 -16.24
N THR A 54 0.26 -1.06 -16.67
CA THR A 54 -0.87 -1.86 -17.09
C THR A 54 -1.01 -1.85 -18.61
N LYS A 55 -1.95 -2.65 -19.14
CA LYS A 55 -2.35 -2.65 -20.57
C LYS A 55 -2.57 -1.25 -21.18
N THR A 56 -2.75 -0.20 -20.37
CA THR A 56 -3.01 1.19 -20.79
C THR A 56 -1.84 2.17 -20.67
N HIS A 57 -0.61 1.71 -20.39
CA HIS A 57 0.61 2.53 -20.44
C HIS A 57 0.61 3.75 -19.48
N ARG A 58 0.14 3.57 -18.24
CA ARG A 58 0.08 4.64 -17.22
C ARG A 58 0.69 4.16 -15.91
N PRO A 59 2.04 4.24 -15.76
CA PRO A 59 2.67 4.03 -14.47
C PRO A 59 2.18 5.08 -13.47
N ARG A 60 2.00 4.67 -12.23
CA ARG A 60 1.60 5.57 -11.14
C ARG A 60 2.28 5.15 -9.84
N THR A 61 2.45 6.13 -8.97
CA THR A 61 3.00 5.92 -7.63
C THR A 61 1.95 6.34 -6.61
N PHE A 62 1.90 5.64 -5.48
CA PHE A 62 1.12 6.05 -4.33
C PHE A 62 1.93 5.87 -3.06
N THR A 63 1.56 6.59 -2.02
CA THR A 63 2.23 6.56 -0.72
C THR A 63 1.30 6.04 0.36
N ILE A 64 1.84 5.19 1.21
CA ILE A 64 1.18 4.73 2.44
C ILE A 64 1.95 5.35 3.59
N LEU A 65 1.26 6.15 4.40
CA LEU A 65 1.83 6.77 5.59
C LEU A 65 1.71 5.79 6.75
N ASN A 66 2.83 5.50 7.38
CA ASN A 66 2.86 4.91 8.71
C ASN A 66 2.80 6.07 9.72
N THR A 67 1.59 6.59 9.93
CA THR A 67 1.36 7.61 10.95
C THR A 67 1.17 6.92 12.29
N ASP A 68 2.13 7.12 13.20
CA ASP A 68 1.70 7.41 14.56
C ASP A 68 0.90 8.72 14.47
N ASP A 69 -0.29 8.78 15.08
CA ASP A 69 -1.41 9.74 14.90
C ASP A 69 -1.08 11.26 15.03
N SER A 70 0.18 11.68 14.95
CA SER A 70 0.68 13.00 15.35
C SER A 70 1.33 13.85 14.24
N GLN A 71 1.29 13.44 12.96
CA GLN A 71 1.72 14.31 11.84
C GLN A 71 0.82 14.17 10.61
N CYS A 72 -0.50 14.37 10.79
CA CYS A 72 -1.38 14.75 9.70
C CYS A 72 -1.56 16.27 9.74
N SER A 73 -0.59 17.01 9.22
CA SER A 73 -0.78 18.44 8.90
C SER A 73 -0.37 18.70 7.45
N GLU A 74 -1.33 19.27 6.73
CA GLU A 74 -1.18 20.11 5.54
C GLU A 74 -0.77 19.44 4.23
N LEU A 75 -1.77 18.89 3.53
CA LEU A 75 -1.88 19.06 2.07
C LEU A 75 -3.34 19.31 1.68
N TYR A 76 -3.81 20.54 1.92
CA TYR A 76 -4.87 21.20 1.14
C TYR A 76 -4.46 22.66 0.89
#